data_AF-A0A0N5BTP2-F1
#
_entry.id   AF-A0A0N5BTP2-F1
#
_cell.length_a   1.000
_cell.length_b   1.000
_cell.length_c   1.000
_cell.angle_alpha   90.00
_cell.angle_beta   90.00
_cell.angle_gamma   90.00
#
_symmetry.space_group_name_H-M   'P 1'
#
loop_
_entity.id
_entity.type
_entity.pdbx_description
1 polymer ?
#
loop_
_entity_poly.entity_id
_entity_poly.type
_entity_poly.pdbx_seq_one_letter_code
_entity_poly.pdbx_strand_id
1 'polypeptide(L)'
;MFFRSIAALVEADLKKVVALSTLSQIGFRVLTLGLGLNYIALVHLLRHALFKSCLFIQVGYLIHCSYGQQDSRNYNGMGNVPYFIQLQLLVTLFCLCGLFFTSGRVSKDLILELFFRNTYSMLFAMIFFVSVFLTFCYSYRL
;
A
#
# COMPACT_ATOMS: atom_id res chain seq x y z
N MET A 1 -4.32 -10.68 -3.22
CA MET A 1 -4.45 -9.44 -2.42
C MET A 1 -4.73 -9.74 -0.95
N PHE A 2 -5.84 -10.43 -0.64
CA PHE A 2 -6.28 -10.75 0.74
C PHE A 2 -5.19 -11.38 1.63
N PHE A 3 -4.67 -12.55 1.27
CA PHE A 3 -3.69 -13.29 2.10
C PHE A 3 -2.44 -12.48 2.45
N ARG A 4 -1.92 -11.71 1.49
CA ARG A 4 -0.71 -10.90 1.71
C ARG A 4 -0.95 -9.66 2.54
N SER A 5 -2.17 -9.13 2.49
CA SER A 5 -2.57 -8.02 3.34
C SER A 5 -2.73 -8.46 4.79
N ILE A 6 -3.21 -9.68 5.04
CA ILE A 6 -3.24 -10.29 6.39
C ILE A 6 -1.82 -10.50 6.91
N ALA A 7 -0.94 -11.10 6.10
CA ALA A 7 0.46 -11.30 6.49
C ALA A 7 1.14 -9.96 6.83
N ALA A 8 0.90 -8.92 6.04
CA ALA A 8 1.45 -7.58 6.29
C ALA A 8 0.99 -6.98 7.63
N LEU A 9 -0.19 -7.36 8.12
CA LEU A 9 -0.73 -6.89 9.39
C LEU A 9 -0.05 -7.53 10.60
N VAL A 10 0.54 -8.71 10.44
CA VAL A 10 1.20 -9.47 11.51
C VAL A 10 2.72 -9.25 11.49
N GLU A 11 3.32 -9.10 10.32
CA GLU A 11 4.77 -9.04 10.16
C GLU A 11 5.38 -7.83 10.89
N ALA A 12 6.44 -8.04 11.68
CA ALA A 12 7.08 -6.98 12.47
C ALA A 12 8.17 -6.20 11.71
N ASP A 13 8.82 -6.83 10.73
CA ASP A 13 9.92 -6.22 9.98
C ASP A 13 9.42 -5.18 8.96
N LEU A 14 9.89 -3.93 9.07
CA LEU A 14 9.46 -2.83 8.20
C LEU A 14 9.64 -3.15 6.71
N LYS A 15 10.81 -3.66 6.31
CA LYS A 15 11.08 -4.02 4.90
C LYS A 15 10.11 -5.08 4.38
N LYS A 16 9.76 -6.07 5.22
CA LYS A 16 8.83 -7.13 4.83
C LYS A 16 7.40 -6.61 4.72
N VAL A 17 6.95 -5.71 5.60
CA VAL A 17 5.62 -5.09 5.47
C VAL A 17 5.53 -4.30 4.15
N VAL A 18 6.57 -3.54 3.79
CA VAL A 18 6.59 -2.82 2.49
C VAL A 18 6.59 -3.80 1.31
N ALA A 19 7.30 -4.94 1.40
CA ALA A 19 7.28 -5.97 0.36
C ALA A 19 5.92 -6.70 0.26
N LEU A 20 5.28 -7.03 1.38
CA LEU A 20 3.96 -7.68 1.37
C LEU A 20 2.90 -6.73 0.82
N SER A 21 3.03 -5.43 1.08
CA SER A 21 2.14 -4.44 0.48
C SER A 21 2.37 -4.27 -1.04
N THR A 22 3.58 -4.43 -1.60
CA THR A 22 3.74 -4.48 -3.07
C THR A 22 3.03 -5.69 -3.66
N LEU A 23 3.16 -6.86 -3.04
CA LEU A 23 2.51 -8.09 -3.51
C LEU A 23 0.98 -7.99 -3.43
N SER A 24 0.45 -7.30 -2.41
CA SER A 24 -0.99 -7.00 -2.33
C SER A 24 -1.48 -6.15 -3.52
N GLN A 25 -0.71 -5.12 -3.92
CA GLN A 25 -1.02 -4.23 -5.03
C GLN A 25 -0.73 -4.84 -6.41
N ILE A 26 0.19 -5.81 -6.52
CA ILE A 26 0.32 -6.66 -7.71
C ILE A 26 -0.97 -7.47 -7.89
N GLY A 27 -1.49 -8.08 -6.82
CA GLY A 27 -2.76 -8.79 -6.87
C GLY A 27 -3.94 -7.89 -7.30
N PHE A 28 -3.97 -6.64 -6.83
CA PHE A 28 -4.95 -5.64 -7.25
C PHE A 28 -4.85 -5.35 -8.76
N ARG A 29 -3.62 -5.20 -9.28
CA ARG A 29 -3.38 -4.98 -10.72
C ARG A 29 -3.75 -6.18 -11.59
N VAL A 30 -3.45 -7.40 -11.15
CA VAL A 30 -3.86 -8.61 -11.88
C VAL A 30 -5.39 -8.70 -11.95
N LEU A 31 -6.08 -8.38 -10.85
CA LEU A 31 -7.55 -8.31 -10.86
C LEU A 31 -8.06 -7.28 -11.86
N THR A 32 -7.44 -6.10 -11.95
CA THR A 32 -7.85 -5.06 -12.92
C THR A 32 -7.66 -5.46 -14.37
N LEU A 33 -6.61 -6.23 -14.68
CA LEU A 33 -6.42 -6.82 -16.00
C LEU A 33 -7.51 -7.85 -16.30
N GLY A 34 -7.92 -8.64 -15.31
CA GLY A 34 -9.05 -9.58 -15.42
C GLY A 34 -10.40 -8.90 -15.68
N LEU A 35 -10.56 -7.62 -15.30
CA LEU A 35 -11.73 -6.79 -15.63
C LEU A 35 -11.68 -6.20 -17.06
N GLY A 36 -10.60 -6.40 -17.80
CA GLY A 36 -10.38 -5.81 -19.13
C GLY A 36 -9.88 -4.35 -19.10
N LEU A 37 -9.52 -3.81 -17.93
CA LEU A 37 -9.15 -2.41 -17.74
C LEU A 37 -7.65 -2.17 -17.95
N ASN A 38 -7.13 -2.51 -19.13
CA ASN A 38 -5.69 -2.56 -19.40
C ASN A 38 -4.98 -1.20 -19.25
N TYR A 39 -5.58 -0.12 -19.77
CA TYR A 39 -5.00 1.22 -19.65
C TYR A 39 -4.93 1.68 -18.19
N ILE A 40 -6.01 1.46 -17.44
CA ILE A 40 -6.08 1.85 -16.02
C ILE A 40 -5.09 1.06 -15.18
N ALA A 41 -4.93 -0.24 -15.46
CA ALA A 41 -3.94 -1.09 -14.81
C ALA A 41 -2.51 -0.57 -15.02
N LEU A 42 -2.18 -0.13 -16.23
CA LEU A 42 -0.87 0.45 -16.56
C LEU A 42 -0.64 1.79 -15.84
N VAL A 43 -1.61 2.69 -15.85
CA VAL A 43 -1.49 3.98 -15.15
C VAL A 43 -1.40 3.77 -13.63
N HIS A 44 -2.11 2.78 -13.08
CA HIS A 44 -1.97 2.40 -11.67
C HIS A 44 -0.58 1.82 -11.37
N LEU A 45 -0.03 0.98 -12.25
CA LEU A 45 1.32 0.42 -12.11
C LEU A 45 2.39 1.50 -12.06
N LEU A 46 2.34 2.48 -12.95
CA LEU A 46 3.31 3.58 -13.01
C LEU A 46 3.26 4.42 -11.73
N ARG A 47 2.06 4.82 -11.30
CA ARG A 47 1.86 5.58 -10.05
C ARG A 47 2.37 4.78 -8.85
N HIS A 48 2.00 3.51 -8.76
CA HIS A 48 2.41 2.64 -7.67
C HIS A 48 3.94 2.43 -7.63
N ALA A 49 4.61 2.33 -8.78
CA ALA A 49 6.07 2.19 -8.84
C ALA A 49 6.78 3.40 -8.22
N LEU A 50 6.31 4.62 -8.51
CA LEU A 50 6.86 5.86 -7.94
C LEU A 50 6.66 5.95 -6.43
N PHE A 51 5.47 5.63 -5.91
CA PHE A 51 5.24 5.66 -4.46
C PHE A 51 6.02 4.58 -3.72
N LYS A 52 6.15 3.38 -4.31
CA LYS A 52 6.89 2.30 -3.68
C LYS A 52 8.39 2.53 -3.66
N SER A 53 8.98 3.07 -4.72
CA SER A 53 10.41 3.42 -4.69
C SER A 53 10.67 4.47 -3.60
N CYS A 54 9.80 5.49 -3.47
CA CYS A 54 9.88 6.48 -2.41
C CYS A 54 9.80 5.86 -1.01
N LEU A 55 8.82 4.98 -0.77
CA LEU A 55 8.66 4.26 0.51
C LEU A 55 9.87 3.40 0.86
N PHE A 56 10.45 2.67 -0.11
CA PHE A 56 11.63 1.85 0.14
C PHE A 56 12.87 2.67 0.48
N ILE A 57 13.04 3.84 -0.15
CA ILE A 57 14.15 4.76 0.16
C ILE A 57 13.99 5.32 1.58
N GLN A 58 12.80 5.76 1.96
CA GLN A 58 12.52 6.31 3.29
C GLN A 58 12.68 5.27 4.40
N VAL A 59 12.16 4.05 4.20
CA VAL A 59 12.35 2.94 5.15
C VAL A 59 13.82 2.54 5.22
N GLY A 60 14.55 2.57 4.09
CA GLY A 60 16.00 2.37 4.07
C GLY A 60 16.75 3.40 4.91
N TYR A 61 16.38 4.68 4.81
CA TYR A 61 16.94 5.75 5.62
C TYR A 61 16.61 5.57 7.11
N LEU A 62 15.37 5.21 7.46
CA LEU A 62 14.96 4.90 8.83
C LEU A 62 15.82 3.79 9.45
N ILE A 63 16.08 2.73 8.69
CA ILE A 63 16.90 1.60 9.13
C ILE A 63 18.37 1.99 9.30
N HIS A 64 18.87 2.89 8.45
CA HIS A 64 20.22 3.44 8.59
C HIS A 64 20.35 4.28 9.88
N CYS A 65 19.39 5.16 10.14
CA CYS A 65 19.36 5.99 11.35
C CYS A 65 19.18 5.17 12.64
N SER A 66 18.57 3.99 12.56
CA SER A 66 18.36 3.09 13.69
C SER A 66 19.47 2.03 13.84
N TYR A 67 20.64 2.26 13.23
CA TYR A 67 21.79 1.35 13.28
C TYR A 67 21.47 -0.09 12.84
N GLY A 68 20.60 -0.23 11.85
CA GLY A 68 20.22 -1.53 11.27
C GLY A 68 19.02 -2.22 11.93
N GLN A 69 18.37 -1.61 12.92
CA GLN A 69 17.15 -2.16 13.52
C GLN A 69 15.99 -2.16 12.50
N GLN A 70 15.31 -3.29 12.30
CA GLN A 70 14.23 -3.41 11.31
C GLN A 70 12.86 -3.66 11.92
N ASP A 71 12.82 -4.00 13.21
CA ASP A 71 11.59 -4.36 13.92
C ASP A 71 10.77 -3.09 14.23
N SER A 72 9.56 -3.01 13.67
CA SER A 72 8.62 -1.88 13.85
C SER A 72 8.31 -1.56 15.31
N ARG A 73 8.41 -2.55 16.22
CA ARG A 73 8.11 -2.37 17.65
C ARG A 73 9.13 -1.50 18.39
N ASN A 74 10.34 -1.41 17.85
CA ASN A 74 11.44 -0.66 18.46
C ASN A 74 11.49 0.81 18.02
N TYR A 75 10.58 1.22 17.13
CA TYR A 75 10.46 2.60 16.65
C TYR A 75 9.54 3.43 17.56
N ASN A 76 9.84 3.48 18.86
CA ASN A 76 9.11 4.34 19.80
C ASN A 76 9.78 5.72 19.86
N GLY A 77 9.27 6.67 19.07
CA GLY A 77 9.82 8.02 18.99
C GLY A 77 10.91 8.14 17.93
N MET A 78 10.53 8.54 16.72
CA MET A 78 11.44 8.78 15.60
C MET A 78 12.33 10.04 15.79
N GLY A 79 12.69 10.40 17.02
CA GLY A 79 13.33 11.68 17.35
C GLY A 79 14.67 11.93 16.64
N ASN A 80 15.37 10.86 16.23
CA ASN A 80 16.64 10.96 15.50
C ASN A 80 16.47 11.12 13.98
N VAL A 81 15.26 10.95 13.45
CA VAL A 81 14.97 11.08 12.02
C VAL A 81 14.53 12.53 11.76
N PRO A 82 15.07 13.21 10.74
CA PRO A 82 14.66 14.57 10.44
C PRO A 82 13.17 14.61 10.11
N TYR A 83 12.48 15.62 10.63
CA TYR A 83 11.03 15.80 10.50
C TYR A 83 10.56 15.78 9.04
N PHE A 84 11.39 16.27 8.11
CA PHE A 84 11.10 16.22 6.68
C PHE A 84 10.88 14.80 6.16
N ILE A 85 11.69 13.82 6.60
CA ILE A 85 11.58 12.43 6.15
C ILE A 85 10.34 11.77 6.77
N GLN A 86 10.01 12.12 8.02
CA GLN A 86 8.77 11.65 8.66
C GLN A 86 7.52 12.16 7.91
N LEU A 87 7.49 13.44 7.54
CA LEU A 87 6.42 14.01 6.72
C LEU A 87 6.35 13.33 5.35
N GLN A 88 7.48 13.10 4.71
CA GLN A 88 7.52 12.44 3.41
C GLN A 88 7.02 10.98 3.49
N LEU A 89 7.34 10.27 4.57
CA LEU A 89 6.82 8.94 4.86
C LEU A 89 5.29 8.97 4.99
N LEU A 90 4.75 9.90 5.78
CA LEU A 90 3.31 10.07 5.96
C LEU A 90 2.59 10.34 4.62
N VAL A 91 3.13 11.24 3.79
CA VAL A 91 2.56 11.54 2.46
C VAL A 91 2.56 10.29 1.58
N THR A 92 3.64 9.52 1.57
CA THR A 92 3.69 8.30 0.75
C THR A 92 2.77 7.18 1.26
N LEU A 93 2.56 7.07 2.57
CA LEU A 93 1.58 6.16 3.16
C LEU A 93 0.14 6.56 2.80
N PHE A 94 -0.17 7.87 2.81
CA PHE A 94 -1.46 8.37 2.32
C PHE A 94 -1.69 8.09 0.83
N CYS A 95 -0.66 8.24 0.00
CA CYS A 95 -0.72 7.84 -1.41
C CYS A 95 -0.92 6.33 -1.57
N LEU A 96 -0.35 5.50 -0.69
CA LEU A 96 -0.56 4.05 -0.71
C LEU A 96 -1.98 3.67 -0.31
N CYS A 97 -2.54 4.27 0.74
CA CYS A 97 -3.93 4.04 1.13
C CYS A 97 -4.91 4.50 0.05
N GLY A 98 -4.60 5.59 -0.65
CA GLY A 98 -5.51 6.19 -1.63
C GLY A 98 -6.53 7.13 -0.97
N LEU A 99 -6.10 7.92 0.02
CA LEU A 99 -6.94 8.93 0.67
C LEU A 99 -7.20 10.15 -0.24
N PHE A 100 -8.18 10.98 0.14
CA PHE A 100 -8.67 12.14 -0.61
C PHE A 100 -7.55 13.00 -1.20
N PHE A 101 -7.70 13.36 -2.48
CA PHE A 101 -6.77 14.18 -3.29
C PHE A 101 -5.38 13.61 -3.59
N THR A 102 -5.06 12.38 -3.18
CA THR A 102 -3.81 11.74 -3.58
C THR A 102 -3.92 11.09 -4.97
N SER A 103 -2.82 11.04 -5.70
CA SER A 103 -2.74 10.38 -7.01
C SER A 103 -3.07 8.87 -6.96
N GLY A 104 -2.92 8.23 -5.80
CA GLY A 104 -3.29 6.84 -5.56
C GLY A 104 -4.80 6.61 -5.61
N ARG A 105 -5.57 7.55 -5.05
CA ARG A 105 -7.04 7.54 -5.04
C ARG A 105 -7.61 7.47 -6.45
N VAL A 106 -7.14 8.34 -7.35
CA VAL A 106 -7.67 8.48 -8.73
C VAL A 106 -7.71 7.13 -9.48
N SER A 107 -6.68 6.31 -9.35
CA SER A 107 -6.69 4.97 -9.96
C SER A 107 -7.52 3.95 -9.18
N LYS A 108 -7.37 3.90 -7.84
CA LYS A 108 -8.01 2.87 -7.03
C LYS A 108 -9.52 3.01 -7.00
N ASP A 109 -10.02 4.23 -6.90
CA ASP A 109 -11.45 4.51 -6.85
C ASP A 109 -12.15 4.14 -8.16
N LEU A 110 -11.55 4.50 -9.29
CA LEU A 110 -12.10 4.17 -10.60
C LEU A 110 -12.15 2.65 -10.83
N ILE A 111 -11.16 1.92 -10.32
CA ILE A 111 -11.17 0.45 -10.35
C ILE A 111 -12.29 -0.10 -9.45
N LEU A 112 -12.46 0.44 -8.24
CA LEU A 112 -13.50 0.03 -7.31
C LEU A 112 -14.90 0.28 -7.88
N GLU A 113 -15.13 1.46 -8.44
CA GLU A 113 -16.40 1.84 -9.05
C GLU A 113 -16.78 0.90 -10.20
N LEU A 114 -15.84 0.64 -11.12
CA LEU A 114 -16.06 -0.27 -12.24
C LEU A 114 -16.25 -1.73 -11.79
N PHE A 115 -15.56 -2.13 -10.72
CA PHE A 115 -15.73 -3.45 -10.14
C PHE A 115 -17.12 -3.64 -9.53
N PHE A 116 -17.60 -2.67 -8.74
CA PHE A 116 -18.92 -2.75 -8.10
C PHE A 116 -20.10 -2.52 -9.05
N ARG A 117 -19.86 -1.88 -10.21
CA ARG A 117 -20.86 -1.78 -11.28
C ARG A 117 -21.17 -3.14 -11.93
N ASN A 118 -20.19 -4.04 -11.99
CA ASN A 118 -20.36 -5.34 -12.60
C ASN A 118 -21.05 -6.32 -11.65
N THR A 119 -21.83 -7.24 -12.20
CA THR A 119 -22.54 -8.28 -11.43
C THR A 119 -21.61 -9.44 -11.11
N TYR A 120 -20.71 -9.25 -10.15
CA TYR A 120 -19.92 -10.34 -9.57
C TYR A 120 -20.67 -11.03 -8.42
N SER A 121 -20.23 -12.24 -8.06
CA SER A 121 -20.78 -12.94 -6.90
C SER A 121 -20.54 -12.11 -5.62
N MET A 122 -21.53 -12.10 -4.72
CA MET A 122 -21.46 -11.33 -3.49
C MET A 122 -20.23 -11.68 -2.65
N LEU A 123 -19.85 -12.96 -2.60
CA LEU A 123 -18.63 -13.42 -1.94
C LEU A 123 -17.36 -12.76 -2.49
N PHE A 124 -17.24 -12.66 -3.82
CA PHE A 124 -16.07 -12.04 -4.44
C PHE A 124 -16.00 -10.54 -4.15
N ALA A 125 -17.15 -9.86 -4.19
CA ALA A 125 -17.24 -8.46 -3.84
C ALA A 125 -16.82 -8.18 -2.38
N MET A 126 -17.25 -9.03 -1.45
CA MET A 126 -16.88 -8.91 -0.03
C MET A 126 -15.38 -9.14 0.19
N ILE A 127 -14.80 -10.18 -0.42
CA ILE A 127 -13.36 -10.44 -0.30
C ILE A 127 -12.55 -9.27 -0.88
N PHE A 128 -12.98 -8.70 -2.01
CA PHE A 128 -12.33 -7.56 -2.61
C PHE A 128 -12.38 -6.32 -1.70
N PHE A 129 -13.57 -5.97 -1.20
CA PHE A 129 -13.76 -4.84 -0.28
C PHE A 129 -12.89 -4.98 0.98
N VAL A 130 -12.94 -6.14 1.65
CA VAL A 130 -12.13 -6.42 2.83
C VAL A 130 -10.64 -6.31 2.49
N SER A 131 -10.21 -6.86 1.35
CA SER A 131 -8.81 -6.79 0.96
C SER A 131 -8.32 -5.35 0.75
N VAL A 132 -9.16 -4.44 0.26
CA VAL A 132 -8.84 -3.01 0.11
C VAL A 132 -8.78 -2.34 1.47
N PHE A 133 -9.72 -2.64 2.36
CA PHE A 133 -9.72 -2.14 3.73
C PHE A 133 -8.45 -2.57 4.49
N LEU A 134 -7.98 -3.80 4.34
CA LEU A 134 -6.71 -4.22 4.95
C LEU A 134 -5.52 -3.39 4.46
N THR A 135 -5.58 -2.82 3.25
CA THR A 135 -4.51 -1.92 2.78
C THR A 135 -4.42 -0.63 3.57
N PHE A 136 -5.55 -0.12 4.05
CA PHE A 136 -5.57 0.97 5.00
C PHE A 136 -5.01 0.54 6.35
N CYS A 137 -5.45 -0.60 6.89
CA CYS A 137 -5.02 -1.06 8.22
C CYS A 137 -3.51 -1.25 8.34
N TYR A 138 -2.85 -1.94 7.38
CA TYR A 138 -1.40 -2.09 7.46
C TYR A 138 -0.65 -0.80 7.16
N SER A 139 -1.24 0.14 6.39
CA SER A 139 -0.63 1.45 6.12
C SER A 139 -0.71 2.40 7.31
N TYR A 140 -1.74 2.26 8.14
CA TYR A 140 -1.88 2.99 9.40
C TYR A 140 -0.95 2.44 10.49
N ARG A 141 -0.66 1.13 10.45
CA ARG A 141 0.26 0.48 11.38
C ARG A 141 1.73 0.86 11.12
N LEU A 142 2.07 1.11 9.86
CA LEU A 142 3.40 1.54 9.40
C LEU A 142 3.63 3.02 9.71
#